data_AF-A0A954R3U7-F1
#
_entry.id   AF-A0A954R3U7-F1
#
_cell.length_a   1.000
_cell.length_b   1.000
_cell.length_c   1.000
_cell.angle_alpha   90.00
_cell.angle_beta   90.00
_cell.angle_gamma   90.00
#
_symmetry.space_group_name_H-M   'P 1'
#
loop_
_entity.id
_entity.type
_entity.pdbx_description
1 polymer ?
#
loop_
_entity_poly.entity_id
_entity_poly.type
_entity_poly.pdbx_seq_one_letter_code
_entity_poly.pdbx_strand_id
1 'polypeptide(L)'
;DPRVVAIMPLVIDVVNVKPSMEHHFAAYGFWAPSVGNYVQHRIMQRLEHPRMESLYKLVDPYYYRHRLTMPKFIVNASGDQFFCPDSSRFYFDDLEGEKYLRYVPNADHGLDGSDAVESLVAFMTLIMSDKPRPKFSWTQEADGSFIVTTEDAPKEVRLWQATNPEARDFRVETLGRKYTSTLVEADRKGTYVAGVEQPDKGWTAYFVELTYDVGAATPLKVTTNVRIVPDTLPYADKNPSLPTTVSLVCTAKDEAAAAAIVASKSELANQLQLEDFTASHSGARCYFNWKPLDTDSDDQFEGPAKKLAGYLKGKGCDGFQFQLESGPGVTGAK
;
A
#
# COMPACT_ATOMS: atom_id res chain seq x y z
N ASP A 1 3.33 -20.69 -22.37
CA ASP A 1 2.68 -22.01 -22.37
C ASP A 1 1.32 -21.82 -22.99
N PRO A 2 1.06 -22.32 -24.21
CA PRO A 2 -0.19 -22.06 -24.94
C PRO A 2 -1.43 -22.62 -24.22
N ARG A 3 -1.26 -23.45 -23.19
CA ARG A 3 -2.37 -23.99 -22.38
C ARG A 3 -2.93 -22.95 -21.40
N VAL A 4 -2.18 -21.90 -21.08
CA VAL A 4 -2.63 -20.83 -20.17
C VAL A 4 -3.42 -19.81 -20.99
N VAL A 5 -4.74 -19.79 -20.81
CA VAL A 5 -5.66 -18.91 -21.58
C VAL A 5 -5.86 -17.53 -20.96
N ALA A 6 -5.59 -17.37 -19.66
CA ALA A 6 -5.58 -16.10 -18.94
C ALA A 6 -4.90 -16.26 -17.58
N ILE A 7 -4.55 -15.15 -16.92
CA ILE A 7 -4.10 -15.11 -15.51
C ILE A 7 -4.86 -14.03 -14.73
N MET A 8 -5.13 -14.28 -13.45
CA MET A 8 -5.82 -13.35 -12.56
C MET A 8 -5.10 -13.26 -11.20
N PRO A 9 -3.91 -12.63 -11.12
CA PRO A 9 -3.21 -12.50 -9.85
C PRO A 9 -3.99 -11.60 -8.89
N LEU A 10 -4.00 -11.96 -7.61
CA LEU A 10 -4.65 -11.21 -6.55
C LEU A 10 -3.59 -10.70 -5.56
N VAL A 11 -3.70 -9.42 -5.18
CA VAL A 11 -3.11 -8.76 -4.00
C VAL A 11 -1.58 -8.78 -3.87
N ILE A 12 -0.85 -9.15 -4.92
CA ILE A 12 0.63 -9.11 -4.97
C ILE A 12 1.08 -7.91 -5.82
N ASP A 13 0.88 -6.70 -5.31
CA ASP A 13 1.22 -5.42 -6.00
C ASP A 13 2.69 -5.01 -5.76
N VAL A 14 3.62 -5.93 -6.09
CA VAL A 14 5.07 -5.77 -5.87
C VAL A 14 5.92 -6.34 -7.01
N VAL A 15 5.32 -6.51 -8.19
CA VAL A 15 6.08 -6.88 -9.40
C VAL A 15 7.08 -5.76 -9.71
N ASN A 16 8.29 -6.11 -10.18
CA ASN A 16 9.43 -5.20 -10.19
C ASN A 16 9.78 -4.79 -8.74
N VAL A 17 10.21 -5.80 -7.97
CA VAL A 17 10.27 -5.79 -6.51
C VAL A 17 11.17 -4.66 -5.99
N LYS A 18 12.34 -4.46 -6.59
CA LYS A 18 13.31 -3.45 -6.14
C LYS A 18 12.70 -2.04 -6.08
N PRO A 19 12.26 -1.43 -7.20
CA PRO A 19 11.68 -0.10 -7.15
C PRO A 19 10.37 -0.05 -6.34
N SER A 20 9.60 -1.14 -6.32
CA SER A 20 8.38 -1.21 -5.49
C SER A 20 8.68 -1.10 -3.99
N MET A 21 9.71 -1.80 -3.51
CA MET A 21 10.10 -1.76 -2.09
C MET A 21 10.86 -0.49 -1.72
N GLU A 22 11.64 0.09 -2.63
CA GLU A 22 12.23 1.42 -2.44
C GLU A 22 11.14 2.49 -2.27
N HIS A 23 10.12 2.45 -3.13
CA HIS A 23 8.95 3.32 -3.04
C HIS A 23 8.16 3.12 -1.76
N HIS A 24 7.98 1.87 -1.32
CA HIS A 24 7.35 1.53 -0.04
C HIS A 24 8.00 2.28 1.12
N PHE A 25 9.32 2.19 1.23
CA PHE A 25 10.05 2.88 2.30
C PHE A 25 9.99 4.40 2.13
N ALA A 26 10.17 4.92 0.92
CA ALA A 26 10.12 6.36 0.67
C ALA A 26 8.73 6.98 0.95
N ALA A 27 7.66 6.19 0.79
CA ALA A 27 6.29 6.61 1.08
C ALA A 27 5.98 6.59 2.59
N TYR A 28 6.38 5.52 3.30
CA TYR A 28 5.96 5.28 4.68
C TYR A 28 7.00 5.70 5.72
N GLY A 29 8.30 5.63 5.40
CA GLY A 29 9.41 5.83 6.32
C GLY A 29 9.73 4.60 7.18
N PHE A 30 9.00 3.51 6.96
CA PHE A 30 9.16 2.24 7.65
C PHE A 30 8.75 1.09 6.73
N TRP A 31 9.19 -0.12 7.07
CA TRP A 31 8.71 -1.35 6.48
C TRP A 31 7.40 -1.74 7.16
N ALA A 32 6.35 -1.97 6.36
CA ALA A 32 5.05 -2.35 6.92
C ALA A 32 5.22 -3.62 7.77
N PRO A 33 4.54 -3.73 8.93
CA PRO A 33 4.65 -4.91 9.79
C PRO A 33 4.42 -6.23 9.04
N SER A 34 3.56 -6.21 8.03
CA SER A 34 3.24 -7.35 7.17
C SER A 34 4.44 -7.89 6.37
N VAL A 35 5.43 -7.05 6.04
CA VAL A 35 6.70 -7.49 5.44
C VAL A 35 7.78 -7.79 6.49
N GLY A 36 7.42 -7.89 7.77
CA GLY A 36 8.34 -8.04 8.90
C GLY A 36 9.29 -9.24 8.82
N ASN A 37 8.85 -10.37 8.26
CA ASN A 37 9.72 -11.54 8.06
C ASN A 37 10.91 -11.22 7.15
N TYR A 38 10.71 -10.41 6.11
CA TYR A 38 11.79 -9.97 5.23
C TYR A 38 12.75 -9.00 5.94
N VAL A 39 12.24 -8.21 6.87
CA VAL A 39 13.04 -7.32 7.72
C VAL A 39 13.88 -8.13 8.71
N GLN A 40 13.28 -9.13 9.38
CA GLN A 40 13.96 -10.07 10.27
C GLN A 40 15.13 -10.78 9.57
N HIS A 41 14.91 -11.25 8.35
CA HIS A 41 15.97 -11.89 7.55
C HIS A 41 16.92 -10.89 6.86
N ARG A 42 16.84 -9.60 7.21
CA ARG A 42 17.70 -8.52 6.68
C ARG A 42 17.67 -8.40 5.15
N ILE A 43 16.58 -8.84 4.52
CA ILE A 43 16.38 -8.77 3.06
C ILE A 43 16.21 -7.29 2.65
N MET A 44 15.39 -6.55 3.40
CA MET A 44 15.13 -5.13 3.11
C MET A 44 16.38 -4.24 3.28
N GLN A 45 17.37 -4.66 4.06
CA GLN A 45 18.66 -3.96 4.20
C GLN A 45 19.63 -4.22 3.04
N ARG A 46 19.26 -5.10 2.11
CA ARG A 46 20.15 -5.65 1.07
C ARG A 46 19.56 -5.54 -0.33
N LEU A 47 18.63 -4.61 -0.55
CA LEU A 47 18.02 -4.37 -1.86
C LEU A 47 19.08 -4.07 -2.94
N GLU A 48 20.18 -3.41 -2.56
CA GLU A 48 21.32 -3.09 -3.43
C GLU A 48 22.41 -4.16 -3.51
N HIS A 49 22.27 -5.28 -2.79
CA HIS A 49 23.32 -6.30 -2.79
C HIS A 49 23.41 -6.96 -4.19
N PRO A 50 24.60 -7.15 -4.80
CA PRO A 50 24.71 -7.66 -6.18
C PRO A 50 24.03 -9.02 -6.42
N ARG A 51 24.01 -9.90 -5.41
CA ARG A 51 23.28 -11.19 -5.49
C ARG A 51 21.76 -11.02 -5.51
N MET A 52 21.23 -9.90 -5.03
CA MET A 52 19.80 -9.63 -5.01
C MET A 52 19.27 -9.39 -6.42
N GLU A 53 20.05 -8.73 -7.28
CA GLU A 53 19.75 -8.60 -8.70
C GLU A 53 19.62 -9.97 -9.40
N SER A 54 20.54 -10.90 -9.07
CA SER A 54 20.48 -12.27 -9.60
C SER A 54 19.25 -13.02 -9.09
N LEU A 55 18.84 -12.79 -7.85
CA LEU A 55 17.61 -13.37 -7.29
C LEU A 55 16.37 -12.80 -8.00
N TYR A 56 16.27 -11.49 -8.19
CA TYR A 56 15.13 -10.88 -8.90
C TYR A 56 14.99 -11.44 -10.31
N LYS A 57 16.10 -11.58 -11.06
CA LYS A 57 16.09 -12.22 -12.39
C LYS A 57 15.55 -13.66 -12.38
N LEU A 58 15.65 -14.36 -11.25
CA LEU A 58 15.16 -15.72 -11.09
C LEU A 58 13.69 -15.79 -10.68
N VAL A 59 13.25 -14.93 -9.75
CA VAL A 59 11.95 -15.10 -9.06
C VAL A 59 10.92 -13.98 -9.31
N ASP A 60 11.34 -12.79 -9.76
CA ASP A 60 10.41 -11.68 -10.00
C ASP A 60 9.71 -11.85 -11.37
N PRO A 61 8.37 -11.91 -11.42
CA PRO A 61 7.62 -12.03 -12.68
C PRO A 61 7.95 -10.95 -13.71
N TYR A 62 8.44 -9.79 -13.29
CA TYR A 62 8.83 -8.70 -14.18
C TYR A 62 9.86 -9.12 -15.24
N TYR A 63 10.83 -9.97 -14.88
CA TYR A 63 11.85 -10.46 -15.82
C TYR A 63 11.30 -11.49 -16.82
N TYR A 64 10.10 -12.02 -16.58
CA TYR A 64 9.43 -12.98 -17.44
C TYR A 64 8.24 -12.36 -18.20
N ARG A 65 8.02 -11.04 -18.12
CA ARG A 65 6.85 -10.36 -18.73
C ARG A 65 6.66 -10.63 -20.22
N HIS A 66 7.75 -10.82 -20.97
CA HIS A 66 7.73 -11.22 -22.39
C HIS A 66 7.09 -12.60 -22.65
N ARG A 67 6.90 -13.41 -21.60
CA ARG A 67 6.20 -14.71 -21.65
C ARG A 67 4.73 -14.60 -21.25
N LEU A 68 4.33 -13.48 -20.66
CA LEU A 68 3.00 -13.24 -20.11
C LEU A 68 2.09 -12.61 -21.17
N THR A 69 1.96 -13.22 -22.34
CA THR A 69 1.22 -12.65 -23.48
C THR A 69 -0.29 -12.92 -23.45
N MET A 70 -0.75 -13.80 -22.56
CA MET A 70 -2.18 -14.07 -22.34
C MET A 70 -2.91 -12.86 -21.70
N PRO A 71 -4.24 -12.77 -21.84
CA PRO A 71 -5.04 -11.82 -21.08
C PRO A 71 -4.78 -11.91 -19.57
N LYS A 72 -4.65 -10.76 -18.92
CA LYS A 72 -4.39 -10.68 -17.48
C LYS A 72 -5.32 -9.69 -16.79
N PHE A 73 -5.90 -10.10 -15.67
CA PHE A 73 -6.76 -9.26 -14.82
C PHE A 73 -6.16 -9.19 -13.42
N ILE A 74 -5.49 -8.07 -13.14
CA ILE A 74 -4.69 -7.89 -11.93
C ILE A 74 -5.57 -7.21 -10.88
N VAL A 75 -5.83 -7.90 -9.77
CA VAL A 75 -6.75 -7.44 -8.72
C VAL A 75 -5.94 -7.08 -7.47
N ASN A 76 -5.97 -5.81 -7.07
CA ASN A 76 -5.23 -5.28 -5.93
C ASN A 76 -6.18 -4.60 -4.93
N ALA A 77 -5.77 -4.49 -3.68
CA ALA A 77 -6.50 -3.71 -2.67
C ALA A 77 -5.95 -2.28 -2.59
N SER A 78 -6.83 -1.29 -2.49
CA SER A 78 -6.44 0.12 -2.33
C SER A 78 -5.97 0.49 -0.92
N GLY A 79 -6.20 -0.40 0.05
CA GLY A 79 -5.77 -0.27 1.45
C GLY A 79 -5.03 -1.50 1.97
N ASP A 80 -4.31 -2.20 1.09
CA ASP A 80 -3.49 -3.39 1.38
C ASP A 80 -2.42 -3.12 2.44
N GLN A 81 -2.29 -3.96 3.47
CA GLN A 81 -1.29 -3.77 4.52
C GLN A 81 0.18 -4.03 4.09
N PHE A 82 0.40 -4.73 2.98
CA PHE A 82 1.71 -5.08 2.44
C PHE A 82 2.24 -4.08 1.41
N PHE A 83 1.41 -3.65 0.47
CA PHE A 83 1.88 -2.97 -0.74
C PHE A 83 1.21 -1.61 -0.94
N CYS A 84 1.98 -0.64 -1.44
CA CYS A 84 1.45 0.69 -1.74
C CYS A 84 0.40 0.61 -2.85
N PRO A 85 -0.71 1.36 -2.75
CA PRO A 85 -1.80 1.28 -3.73
C PRO A 85 -1.40 1.81 -5.11
N ASP A 86 -0.29 2.52 -5.23
CA ASP A 86 0.23 3.09 -6.47
C ASP A 86 1.40 2.29 -7.08
N SER A 87 1.67 1.06 -6.60
CA SER A 87 2.78 0.20 -7.05
C SER A 87 2.68 -0.26 -8.50
N SER A 88 1.49 -0.31 -9.11
CA SER A 88 1.33 -0.64 -10.54
C SER A 88 2.16 0.24 -11.48
N ARG A 89 2.57 1.44 -11.04
CA ARG A 89 3.49 2.32 -11.76
C ARG A 89 4.83 1.67 -12.11
N PHE A 90 5.23 0.62 -11.40
CA PHE A 90 6.54 -0.02 -11.59
C PHE A 90 6.53 -1.18 -12.59
N TYR A 91 5.36 -1.59 -13.08
CA TYR A 91 5.30 -2.75 -13.98
C TYR A 91 4.18 -2.73 -15.00
N PHE A 92 3.05 -2.05 -14.74
CA PHE A 92 1.83 -2.28 -15.51
C PHE A 92 1.99 -1.89 -16.99
N ASP A 93 2.64 -0.76 -17.26
CA ASP A 93 2.86 -0.27 -18.63
C ASP A 93 3.78 -1.20 -19.44
N ASP A 94 4.73 -1.85 -18.76
CA ASP A 94 5.69 -2.78 -19.38
C ASP A 94 5.10 -4.16 -19.70
N LEU A 95 3.89 -4.47 -19.20
CA LEU A 95 3.24 -5.75 -19.49
C LEU A 95 2.77 -5.82 -20.95
N GLU A 96 3.04 -6.94 -21.60
CA GLU A 96 2.63 -7.19 -22.98
C GLU A 96 1.22 -7.80 -23.05
N GLY A 97 0.57 -7.64 -24.21
CA GLY A 97 -0.75 -8.18 -24.48
C GLY A 97 -1.86 -7.51 -23.69
N GLU A 98 -3.02 -8.15 -23.67
CA GLU A 98 -4.20 -7.59 -23.02
C GLU A 98 -4.10 -7.65 -21.49
N LYS A 99 -4.36 -6.53 -20.83
CA LYS A 99 -4.17 -6.34 -19.40
C LYS A 99 -5.22 -5.40 -18.82
N TYR A 100 -5.72 -5.73 -17.63
CA TYR A 100 -6.67 -4.92 -16.87
C TYR A 100 -6.22 -4.81 -15.42
N LEU A 101 -6.47 -3.65 -14.82
CA LEU A 101 -6.33 -3.44 -13.38
C LEU A 101 -7.70 -3.44 -12.71
N ARG A 102 -7.72 -3.87 -11.45
CA ARG A 102 -8.83 -3.69 -10.52
C ARG A 102 -8.26 -3.36 -9.15
N TYR A 103 -8.23 -2.08 -8.81
CA TYR A 103 -8.02 -1.65 -7.42
C TYR A 103 -9.35 -1.66 -6.68
N VAL A 104 -9.48 -2.48 -5.66
CA VAL A 104 -10.70 -2.63 -4.87
C VAL A 104 -10.72 -1.56 -3.76
N PRO A 105 -11.67 -0.60 -3.80
CA PRO A 105 -11.75 0.46 -2.80
C PRO A 105 -12.04 -0.13 -1.42
N ASN A 106 -11.44 0.43 -0.38
CA ASN A 106 -11.68 0.06 1.02
C ASN A 106 -11.36 -1.39 1.41
N ALA A 107 -10.77 -2.19 0.54
CA ALA A 107 -10.31 -3.54 0.87
C ALA A 107 -8.90 -3.54 1.45
N ASP A 108 -8.63 -4.49 2.33
CA ASP A 108 -7.28 -4.89 2.75
C ASP A 108 -6.79 -6.06 1.88
N HIS A 109 -5.62 -6.63 2.19
CA HIS A 109 -5.01 -7.71 1.41
C HIS A 109 -5.88 -8.97 1.31
N GLY A 110 -6.84 -9.17 2.22
CA GLY A 110 -7.74 -10.32 2.18
C GLY A 110 -8.84 -10.17 1.12
N LEU A 111 -9.11 -8.94 0.66
CA LEU A 111 -10.26 -8.59 -0.18
C LEU A 111 -11.63 -8.94 0.45
N ASP A 112 -11.66 -9.29 1.74
CA ASP A 112 -12.86 -9.74 2.42
C ASP A 112 -13.94 -8.65 2.47
N GLY A 113 -15.19 -9.06 2.23
CA GLY A 113 -16.34 -8.17 2.21
C GLY A 113 -16.35 -7.17 1.04
N SER A 114 -15.61 -7.44 -0.04
CA SER A 114 -15.57 -6.63 -1.25
C SER A 114 -16.24 -7.32 -2.46
N ASP A 115 -16.29 -6.61 -3.60
CA ASP A 115 -16.83 -7.10 -4.88
C ASP A 115 -15.75 -7.67 -5.83
N ALA A 116 -14.60 -8.09 -5.27
CA ALA A 116 -13.48 -8.62 -6.04
C ALA A 116 -13.85 -9.92 -6.75
N VAL A 117 -14.56 -10.83 -6.07
CA VAL A 117 -14.95 -12.14 -6.60
C VAL A 117 -15.91 -12.00 -7.76
N GLU A 118 -16.85 -11.05 -7.67
CA GLU A 118 -17.81 -10.71 -8.71
C GLU A 118 -17.08 -10.28 -10.00
N SER A 119 -16.03 -9.48 -9.87
CA SER A 119 -15.22 -9.04 -11.00
C SER A 119 -14.43 -10.20 -11.63
N LEU A 120 -13.90 -11.11 -10.80
CA LEU A 120 -13.19 -12.32 -11.26
C LEU A 120 -14.14 -13.27 -12.01
N VAL A 121 -15.34 -13.50 -11.48
CA VAL A 121 -16.37 -14.33 -12.13
C VAL A 121 -16.75 -13.76 -13.49
N ALA A 122 -16.93 -12.43 -13.59
CA ALA A 122 -17.24 -11.77 -14.86
C ALA A 122 -16.10 -11.95 -15.87
N PHE A 123 -14.84 -11.69 -15.47
CA PHE A 123 -13.68 -11.86 -16.34
C PHE A 123 -13.50 -13.32 -16.78
N MET A 124 -13.60 -14.27 -15.85
CA MET A 124 -13.51 -15.70 -16.16
C MET A 124 -14.61 -16.15 -17.12
N THR A 125 -15.84 -15.64 -16.97
CA THR A 125 -16.95 -15.92 -17.88
C THR A 125 -16.65 -15.47 -19.31
N LEU A 126 -16.03 -14.29 -19.48
CA LEU A 126 -15.61 -13.79 -20.78
C LEU A 126 -14.53 -14.66 -21.41
N ILE A 127 -13.52 -15.08 -20.64
CA ILE A 127 -12.47 -15.99 -21.12
C ILE A 127 -13.05 -17.34 -21.53
N MET A 128 -13.90 -17.96 -20.69
CA MET A 128 -14.49 -19.27 -20.98
C MET A 128 -15.45 -19.28 -22.16
N SER A 129 -16.09 -18.13 -22.43
CA SER A 129 -17.06 -17.97 -23.52
C SER A 129 -16.44 -17.42 -24.81
N ASP A 130 -15.11 -17.24 -24.85
CA ASP A 130 -14.38 -16.59 -25.95
C ASP A 130 -15.02 -15.25 -26.40
N LYS A 131 -15.47 -14.46 -25.41
CA LYS A 131 -16.06 -13.15 -25.66
C LYS A 131 -14.98 -12.06 -25.60
N PRO A 132 -15.09 -11.00 -26.43
CA PRO A 132 -14.24 -9.83 -26.29
C PRO A 132 -14.47 -9.19 -24.93
N ARG A 133 -13.39 -8.68 -24.32
CA ARG A 133 -13.46 -7.87 -23.10
C ARG A 133 -13.59 -6.39 -23.48
N PRO A 134 -14.17 -5.54 -22.61
CA PRO A 134 -14.34 -4.13 -22.89
C PRO A 134 -13.02 -3.40 -23.14
N LYS A 135 -12.98 -2.59 -24.18
CA LYS A 135 -11.82 -1.78 -24.54
C LYS A 135 -11.95 -0.35 -24.04
N PHE A 136 -10.94 0.08 -23.30
CA PHE A 136 -10.78 1.43 -22.85
C PHE A 136 -9.29 1.74 -22.68
N SER A 137 -8.98 3.02 -22.58
CA SER A 137 -7.64 3.53 -22.30
C SER A 137 -7.74 4.73 -21.38
N TRP A 138 -6.63 5.11 -20.76
CA TRP A 138 -6.56 6.35 -20.01
C TRP A 138 -5.21 7.04 -20.19
N THR A 139 -5.22 8.37 -20.09
CA THR A 139 -4.01 9.18 -19.89
C THR A 139 -4.08 9.89 -18.55
N GLN A 140 -2.92 10.28 -18.04
CA GLN A 140 -2.78 11.12 -16.86
C GLN A 140 -2.24 12.47 -17.30
N GLU A 141 -3.00 13.52 -17.03
CA GLU A 141 -2.63 14.89 -17.35
C GLU A 141 -1.73 15.48 -16.25
N ALA A 142 -1.00 16.53 -16.62
CA ALA A 142 -0.05 17.20 -15.73
C ALA A 142 -0.72 17.78 -14.48
N ASP A 143 -2.00 18.17 -14.58
CA ASP A 143 -2.79 18.77 -13.51
C ASP A 143 -3.28 17.77 -12.45
N GLY A 144 -3.20 16.47 -12.71
CA GLY A 144 -3.81 15.46 -11.84
C GLY A 144 -4.88 14.60 -12.52
N SER A 145 -5.49 15.11 -13.59
CA SER A 145 -6.70 14.53 -14.17
C SER A 145 -6.42 13.24 -14.93
N PHE A 146 -7.32 12.27 -14.82
CA PHE A 146 -7.46 11.15 -15.72
C PHE A 146 -8.36 11.53 -16.89
N ILE A 147 -7.92 11.26 -18.11
CA ILE A 147 -8.78 11.24 -19.30
C ILE A 147 -8.99 9.77 -19.66
N VAL A 148 -10.19 9.26 -19.44
CA VAL A 148 -10.55 7.87 -19.74
C VAL A 148 -11.40 7.83 -21.01
N THR A 149 -10.94 7.10 -22.02
CA THR A 149 -11.65 6.95 -23.30
C THR A 149 -12.10 5.51 -23.48
N THR A 150 -13.38 5.31 -23.75
CA THR A 150 -13.99 3.99 -23.87
C THR A 150 -14.44 3.71 -25.30
N GLU A 151 -14.06 2.57 -25.88
CA GLU A 151 -14.63 2.08 -27.15
C GLU A 151 -15.97 1.37 -26.91
N ASP A 152 -16.04 0.57 -25.85
CA ASP A 152 -17.26 -0.07 -25.37
C ASP A 152 -17.88 0.78 -24.24
N ALA A 153 -19.17 1.06 -24.30
CA ALA A 153 -19.81 1.93 -23.32
C ALA A 153 -19.94 1.24 -21.94
N PRO A 154 -19.35 1.80 -20.85
CA PRO A 154 -19.58 1.29 -19.50
C PRO A 154 -20.99 1.64 -19.02
N LYS A 155 -21.50 0.82 -18.10
CA LYS A 155 -22.77 1.07 -17.40
C LYS A 155 -22.65 2.23 -16.40
N GLU A 156 -21.49 2.34 -15.77
CA GLU A 156 -21.21 3.36 -14.75
C GLU A 156 -19.71 3.64 -14.71
N VAL A 157 -19.34 4.90 -14.52
CA VAL A 157 -17.96 5.33 -14.23
C VAL A 157 -17.93 6.12 -12.93
N ARG A 158 -17.03 5.75 -12.02
CA ARG A 158 -16.89 6.37 -10.71
C ARG A 158 -15.46 6.82 -10.44
N LEU A 159 -15.29 7.99 -9.86
CA LEU A 159 -14.03 8.43 -9.27
C LEU A 159 -14.03 8.00 -7.80
N TRP A 160 -13.08 7.16 -7.41
CA TRP A 160 -12.82 6.80 -6.02
C TRP A 160 -11.71 7.67 -5.47
N GLN A 161 -11.85 8.15 -4.23
CA GLN A 161 -10.83 8.95 -3.56
C GLN A 161 -10.83 8.79 -2.03
N ALA A 162 -9.65 8.93 -1.42
CA ALA A 162 -9.46 9.04 0.03
C ALA A 162 -8.34 10.06 0.33
N THR A 163 -8.51 10.88 1.37
CA THR A 163 -7.50 11.84 1.82
C THR A 163 -6.96 11.44 3.19
N ASN A 164 -5.64 11.39 3.33
CA ASN A 164 -4.94 11.25 4.60
C ASN A 164 -4.13 12.52 4.89
N PRO A 165 -4.54 13.35 5.88
CA PRO A 165 -3.85 14.59 6.21
C PRO A 165 -2.52 14.39 6.93
N GLU A 166 -2.27 13.21 7.52
CA GLU A 166 -1.11 12.99 8.41
C GLU A 166 0.01 12.18 7.74
N ALA A 167 -0.30 11.28 6.81
CA ALA A 167 0.68 10.39 6.19
C ALA A 167 0.31 10.00 4.75
N ARG A 168 1.32 9.69 3.93
CA ARG A 168 1.13 9.06 2.61
C ARG A 168 0.85 7.57 2.75
N ASP A 169 -0.10 7.21 3.60
CA ASP A 169 -0.42 5.84 4.00
C ASP A 169 -1.94 5.62 3.95
N PHE A 170 -2.39 4.77 3.03
CA PHE A 170 -3.81 4.51 2.76
C PHE A 170 -4.25 3.12 3.21
N ARG A 171 -3.39 2.40 3.95
CA ARG A 171 -3.69 1.06 4.45
C ARG A 171 -4.92 1.10 5.36
N VAL A 172 -5.78 0.09 5.30
CA VAL A 172 -7.00 0.04 6.12
C VAL A 172 -6.67 0.14 7.61
N GLU A 173 -5.57 -0.45 8.06
CA GLU A 173 -5.11 -0.36 9.46
C GLU A 173 -4.65 1.04 9.89
N THR A 174 -4.29 1.92 8.94
CA THR A 174 -3.79 3.27 9.23
C THR A 174 -4.88 4.33 9.03
N LEU A 175 -5.53 4.33 7.87
CA LEU A 175 -6.54 5.34 7.50
C LEU A 175 -7.98 4.88 7.80
N GLY A 176 -8.20 3.57 7.89
CA GLY A 176 -9.54 2.99 7.85
C GLY A 176 -10.11 2.94 6.43
N ARG A 177 -11.34 2.43 6.33
CA ARG A 177 -12.10 2.33 5.07
C ARG A 177 -12.69 3.70 4.70
N LYS A 178 -11.87 4.57 4.12
CA LYS A 178 -12.18 5.99 3.85
C LYS A 178 -12.33 6.36 2.37
N TYR A 179 -12.15 5.42 1.44
CA TYR A 179 -12.43 5.68 0.04
C TYR A 179 -13.93 5.94 -0.15
N THR A 180 -14.24 7.07 -0.77
CA THR A 180 -15.59 7.47 -1.20
C THR A 180 -15.61 7.63 -2.70
N SER A 181 -16.79 7.63 -3.32
CA SER A 181 -16.89 7.80 -4.77
C SER A 181 -17.98 8.75 -5.23
N THR A 182 -17.70 9.39 -6.37
CA THR A 182 -18.63 10.22 -7.13
C THR A 182 -18.82 9.64 -8.54
N LEU A 183 -19.99 9.88 -9.13
CA LEU A 183 -20.24 9.56 -10.54
C LEU A 183 -19.42 10.49 -11.43
N VAL A 184 -18.92 9.95 -12.54
CA VAL A 184 -18.25 10.71 -13.61
C VAL A 184 -19.09 10.57 -14.87
N GLU A 185 -19.57 11.70 -15.38
CA GLU A 185 -20.37 11.73 -16.60
C GLU A 185 -19.46 11.71 -17.83
N ALA A 186 -19.92 11.03 -18.88
CA ALA A 186 -19.25 11.04 -20.17
C ALA A 186 -19.48 12.38 -20.88
N ASP A 187 -18.50 12.83 -21.65
CA ASP A 187 -18.74 13.79 -22.71
C ASP A 187 -19.47 13.14 -23.90
N ARG A 188 -19.77 13.95 -24.93
CA ARG A 188 -20.47 13.46 -26.15
C ARG A 188 -19.69 12.43 -26.97
N LYS A 189 -18.42 12.17 -26.64
CA LYS A 189 -17.50 11.27 -27.35
C LYS A 189 -17.18 10.01 -26.53
N GLY A 190 -17.82 9.79 -25.39
CA GLY A 190 -17.48 8.65 -24.51
C GLY A 190 -16.14 8.82 -23.79
N THR A 191 -15.76 10.09 -23.54
CA THR A 191 -14.59 10.43 -22.74
C THR A 191 -15.03 10.90 -21.36
N TYR A 192 -14.35 10.41 -20.33
CA TYR A 192 -14.58 10.76 -18.93
C TYR A 192 -13.37 11.52 -18.41
N VAL A 193 -13.59 12.67 -17.79
CA VAL A 193 -12.54 13.47 -17.16
C VAL A 193 -12.74 13.43 -15.66
N ALA A 194 -11.75 12.92 -14.93
CA ALA A 194 -11.84 12.75 -13.49
C ALA A 194 -10.53 13.17 -12.82
N GLY A 195 -10.60 14.09 -11.88
CA GLY A 195 -9.46 14.56 -11.12
C GLY A 195 -9.88 14.91 -9.69
N VAL A 196 -8.89 15.11 -8.83
CA VAL A 196 -9.10 15.59 -7.47
C VAL A 196 -8.27 16.85 -7.28
N GLU A 197 -8.76 17.78 -6.47
CA GLU A 197 -7.96 18.93 -6.05
C GLU A 197 -6.84 18.46 -5.11
N GLN A 198 -5.69 19.14 -5.16
CA GLN A 198 -4.63 18.88 -4.19
C GLN A 198 -5.12 19.24 -2.79
N PRO A 199 -4.93 18.37 -1.78
CA PRO A 199 -5.40 18.68 -0.43
C PRO A 199 -4.53 19.77 0.21
N ASP A 200 -5.14 20.61 1.05
CA ASP A 200 -4.42 21.64 1.83
C ASP A 200 -3.32 21.04 2.74
N LYS A 201 -3.53 19.80 3.19
CA LYS A 201 -2.59 19.04 4.03
C LYS A 201 -2.64 17.55 3.65
N GLY A 202 -1.46 16.93 3.58
CA GLY A 202 -1.29 15.49 3.40
C GLY A 202 -1.43 15.04 1.95
N TRP A 203 -2.10 13.91 1.74
CA TRP A 203 -2.17 13.25 0.43
C TRP A 203 -3.58 12.74 0.13
N THR A 204 -3.98 12.81 -1.14
CA THR A 204 -5.21 12.21 -1.66
C THR A 204 -4.87 11.12 -2.67
N ALA A 205 -5.30 9.89 -2.39
CA ALA A 205 -5.25 8.77 -3.33
C ALA A 205 -6.56 8.67 -4.10
N TYR A 206 -6.49 8.43 -5.41
CA TYR A 206 -7.67 8.34 -6.26
C TYR A 206 -7.45 7.50 -7.52
N PHE A 207 -8.53 6.97 -8.07
CA PHE A 207 -8.56 6.19 -9.31
C PHE A 207 -9.97 6.17 -9.91
N VAL A 208 -10.08 5.83 -11.19
CA VAL A 208 -11.37 5.70 -11.88
C VAL A 208 -11.75 4.22 -11.99
N GLU A 209 -12.99 3.89 -11.62
CA GLU A 209 -13.60 2.56 -11.78
C GLU A 209 -14.64 2.61 -12.91
N LEU A 210 -14.57 1.64 -13.81
CA LEU A 210 -15.53 1.44 -14.88
C LEU A 210 -16.27 0.12 -14.64
N THR A 211 -17.59 0.18 -14.62
CA THR A 211 -18.47 -1.00 -14.47
C THR A 211 -19.09 -1.34 -15.81
N TYR A 212 -18.92 -2.58 -16.26
CA TYR A 212 -19.46 -3.10 -17.51
C TYR A 212 -20.48 -4.20 -17.25
N ASP A 213 -21.61 -4.14 -17.94
CA ASP A 213 -22.48 -5.30 -18.12
C ASP A 213 -21.95 -6.11 -19.31
N VAL A 214 -21.38 -7.27 -19.00
CA VAL A 214 -20.72 -8.13 -19.98
C VAL A 214 -21.55 -9.38 -20.29
N GLY A 215 -22.81 -9.41 -19.85
CA GLY A 215 -23.70 -10.57 -19.97
C GLY A 215 -23.27 -11.76 -19.11
N ALA A 216 -22.51 -11.52 -18.04
CA ALA A 216 -22.19 -12.50 -17.00
C ALA A 216 -23.18 -12.36 -15.82
N ALA A 217 -23.09 -13.27 -14.84
CA ALA A 217 -23.94 -13.22 -13.64
C ALA A 217 -23.69 -11.97 -12.77
N THR A 218 -22.48 -11.40 -12.87
CA THR A 218 -22.00 -10.24 -12.13
C THR A 218 -21.35 -9.25 -13.11
N PRO A 219 -21.36 -7.93 -12.81
CA PRO A 219 -20.71 -6.97 -13.67
C PRO A 219 -19.18 -7.13 -13.62
N LEU A 220 -18.51 -6.81 -14.73
CA LEU A 220 -17.06 -6.67 -14.75
C LEU A 220 -16.70 -5.26 -14.27
N LYS A 221 -15.88 -5.16 -13.23
CA LYS A 221 -15.28 -3.89 -12.83
C LYS A 221 -13.80 -3.87 -13.13
N VAL A 222 -13.35 -2.80 -13.75
CA VAL A 222 -11.95 -2.50 -14.07
C VAL A 222 -11.63 -1.09 -13.62
N THR A 223 -10.35 -0.81 -13.39
CA THR A 223 -9.90 0.50 -12.92
C THR A 223 -8.72 1.00 -13.74
N THR A 224 -8.46 2.29 -13.64
CA THR A 224 -7.12 2.86 -13.90
C THR A 224 -6.14 2.41 -12.81
N ASN A 225 -4.89 2.85 -12.90
CA ASN A 225 -3.98 2.82 -11.75
C ASN A 225 -4.38 3.86 -10.68
N VAL A 226 -3.89 3.68 -9.46
CA VAL A 226 -4.03 4.68 -8.39
C VAL A 226 -3.01 5.79 -8.57
N ARG A 227 -3.48 7.04 -8.47
CA ARG A 227 -2.67 8.24 -8.38
C ARG A 227 -2.77 8.82 -6.98
N ILE A 228 -1.67 9.40 -6.51
CA ILE A 228 -1.60 10.07 -5.21
C ILE A 228 -1.12 11.50 -5.45
N VAL A 229 -1.85 12.49 -4.94
CA VAL A 229 -1.47 13.91 -5.02
C VAL A 229 -1.34 14.53 -3.63
N PRO A 230 -0.31 15.37 -3.39
CA PRO A 230 0.82 15.62 -4.28
C PRO A 230 1.69 14.36 -4.44
N ASP A 231 2.33 14.16 -5.60
CA ASP A 231 3.23 13.01 -5.84
C ASP A 231 4.61 13.26 -5.21
N THR A 232 4.61 13.44 -3.89
CA THR A 232 5.81 13.64 -3.07
C THR A 232 5.96 12.48 -2.11
N LEU A 233 7.19 12.00 -1.96
CA LEU A 233 7.55 10.91 -1.06
C LEU A 233 8.22 11.50 0.20
N PRO A 234 7.56 11.46 1.37
CA PRO A 234 8.02 12.18 2.56
C PRO A 234 9.33 11.66 3.16
N TYR A 235 9.80 10.47 2.75
CA TYR A 235 11.00 9.84 3.28
C TYR A 235 11.99 9.42 2.19
N ALA A 236 11.89 10.00 0.99
CA ALA A 236 12.80 9.68 -0.13
C ALA A 236 14.28 10.00 0.14
N ASP A 237 14.57 10.90 1.09
CA ASP A 237 15.93 11.26 1.52
C ASP A 237 16.50 10.32 2.59
N LYS A 238 15.68 9.39 3.11
CA LYS A 238 16.07 8.49 4.20
C LYS A 238 16.71 7.22 3.65
N ASN A 239 17.71 6.70 4.37
CA ASN A 239 18.41 5.49 3.97
C ASN A 239 17.62 4.24 4.40
N PRO A 240 17.10 3.42 3.47
CA PRO A 240 16.32 2.22 3.78
C PRO A 240 17.16 1.01 4.24
N SER A 241 18.49 1.13 4.22
CA SER A 241 19.44 0.02 4.43
C SER A 241 20.18 0.06 5.78
N LEU A 242 19.82 0.97 6.68
CA LEU A 242 20.33 0.98 8.06
C LEU A 242 19.79 -0.21 8.87
N PRO A 243 20.48 -0.62 9.94
CA PRO A 243 19.97 -1.62 10.87
C PRO A 243 18.55 -1.30 11.35
N THR A 244 17.70 -2.32 11.37
CA THR A 244 16.30 -2.16 11.77
C THR A 244 16.20 -1.64 13.20
N THR A 245 15.33 -0.66 13.42
CA THR A 245 14.84 -0.31 14.75
C THR A 245 13.33 -0.49 14.79
N VAL A 246 12.79 -0.62 15.99
CA VAL A 246 11.36 -0.75 16.20
C VAL A 246 10.84 0.52 16.85
N SER A 247 9.75 1.04 16.31
CA SER A 247 9.05 2.19 16.88
C SER A 247 7.65 1.84 17.32
N LEU A 248 7.26 2.39 18.46
CA LEU A 248 5.89 2.39 18.94
C LEU A 248 5.46 3.83 19.17
N VAL A 249 4.35 4.21 18.54
CA VAL A 249 3.73 5.53 18.69
C VAL A 249 2.37 5.36 19.35
N CYS A 250 2.04 6.24 20.27
CA CYS A 250 0.73 6.27 20.91
C CYS A 250 0.34 7.69 21.29
N THR A 251 -0.93 7.90 21.63
CA THR A 251 -1.43 9.18 22.13
C THR A 251 -1.75 9.05 23.60
N ALA A 252 -1.14 9.87 24.44
CA ALA A 252 -1.49 10.00 25.85
C ALA A 252 -2.74 10.88 26.01
N LYS A 253 -3.31 10.90 27.21
CA LYS A 253 -4.48 11.74 27.52
C LYS A 253 -4.25 13.24 27.24
N ASP A 254 -3.06 13.72 27.58
CA ASP A 254 -2.63 15.10 27.42
C ASP A 254 -1.10 15.17 27.39
N GLU A 255 -0.55 16.36 27.12
CA GLU A 255 0.90 16.59 27.05
C GLU A 255 1.61 16.34 28.39
N ALA A 256 0.97 16.64 29.52
CA ALA A 256 1.56 16.40 30.83
C ALA A 256 1.71 14.89 31.11
N ALA A 257 0.69 14.09 30.74
CA ALA A 257 0.75 12.65 30.77
C ALA A 257 1.82 12.10 29.82
N ALA A 258 1.94 12.64 28.61
CA ALA A 258 2.99 12.26 27.66
C ALA A 258 4.39 12.50 28.24
N ALA A 259 4.64 13.69 28.80
CA ALA A 259 5.92 14.03 29.43
C ALA A 259 6.26 13.11 30.61
N ALA A 260 5.28 12.77 31.46
CA ALA A 260 5.47 11.85 32.57
C ALA A 260 5.83 10.43 32.11
N ILE A 261 5.19 9.94 31.04
CA ILE A 261 5.49 8.62 30.46
C ILE A 261 6.88 8.61 29.83
N VAL A 262 7.24 9.64 29.06
CA VAL A 262 8.58 9.73 28.46
C VAL A 262 9.67 9.82 29.54
N ALA A 263 9.40 10.49 30.67
CA ALA A 263 10.32 10.54 31.81
C ALA A 263 10.56 9.16 32.45
N SER A 264 9.63 8.20 32.34
CA SER A 264 9.79 6.83 32.84
C SER A 264 10.60 5.92 31.91
N LYS A 265 11.29 6.46 30.90
CA LYS A 265 11.98 5.65 29.87
C LYS A 265 13.01 4.67 30.44
N SER A 266 13.76 5.05 31.47
CA SER A 266 14.80 4.19 32.04
C SER A 266 14.21 3.00 32.80
N GLU A 267 13.08 3.22 33.46
CA GLU A 267 12.30 2.14 34.11
C GLU A 267 11.76 1.17 33.05
N LEU A 268 11.16 1.71 31.99
CA LEU A 268 10.63 0.93 30.87
C LEU A 268 11.70 0.09 30.17
N ALA A 269 12.85 0.70 29.84
CA ALA A 269 13.95 0.02 29.19
C ALA A 269 14.43 -1.19 30.03
N ASN A 270 14.59 -0.99 31.34
CA ASN A 270 15.02 -2.05 32.25
C ASN A 270 13.96 -3.15 32.41
N GLN A 271 12.69 -2.78 32.60
CA GLN A 271 11.60 -3.73 32.81
C GLN A 271 11.36 -4.61 31.57
N LEU A 272 11.48 -4.04 30.38
CA LEU A 272 11.21 -4.70 29.11
C LEU A 272 12.47 -5.23 28.41
N GLN A 273 13.65 -5.01 29.00
CA GLN A 273 14.95 -5.39 28.43
C GLN A 273 15.17 -4.84 27.02
N LEU A 274 14.86 -3.55 26.82
CA LEU A 274 15.01 -2.87 25.52
C LEU A 274 16.39 -2.24 25.39
N GLU A 275 17.10 -2.57 24.30
CA GLU A 275 18.40 -1.99 23.96
C GLU A 275 18.24 -0.69 23.16
N ASP A 276 19.15 0.27 23.38
CA ASP A 276 19.16 1.57 22.69
C ASP A 276 17.80 2.30 22.74
N PHE A 277 17.08 2.16 23.85
CA PHE A 277 15.73 2.69 24.02
C PHE A 277 15.71 4.22 24.13
N THR A 278 14.95 4.84 23.23
CA THR A 278 14.67 6.28 23.22
C THR A 278 13.18 6.52 23.38
N ALA A 279 12.85 7.66 23.99
CA ALA A 279 11.47 8.11 24.18
C ALA A 279 11.43 9.63 24.02
N SER A 280 10.43 10.12 23.29
CA SER A 280 10.15 11.54 23.08
C SER A 280 8.63 11.78 22.98
N HIS A 281 8.20 13.04 23.03
CA HIS A 281 6.82 13.41 22.79
C HIS A 281 6.72 14.74 22.03
N SER A 282 5.58 14.93 21.36
CA SER A 282 5.15 16.18 20.74
C SER A 282 3.67 16.39 21.07
N GLY A 283 3.37 17.37 21.92
CA GLY A 283 2.07 17.47 22.58
C GLY A 283 1.74 16.17 23.32
N ALA A 284 0.55 15.61 23.07
CA ALA A 284 0.10 14.36 23.66
C ALA A 284 0.64 13.09 22.95
N ARG A 285 1.31 13.22 21.80
CA ARG A 285 1.82 12.06 21.03
C ARG A 285 3.17 11.62 21.62
N CYS A 286 3.28 10.36 22.02
CA CYS A 286 4.52 9.75 22.50
C CYS A 286 5.14 8.89 21.41
N TYR A 287 6.46 8.96 21.28
CA TYR A 287 7.27 8.15 20.37
C TYR A 287 8.32 7.38 21.17
N PHE A 288 8.37 6.07 20.97
CA PHE A 288 9.35 5.18 21.56
C PHE A 288 10.08 4.44 20.45
N ASN A 289 11.40 4.33 20.53
CA ASN A 289 12.20 3.59 19.56
C ASN A 289 13.28 2.78 20.26
N TRP A 290 13.53 1.55 19.80
CA TRP A 290 14.59 0.69 20.32
C TRP A 290 15.21 -0.16 19.22
N LYS A 291 16.40 -0.66 19.53
CA LYS A 291 17.03 -1.70 18.75
C LYS A 291 16.45 -3.07 19.15
N PRO A 292 15.91 -3.85 18.20
CA PRO A 292 15.46 -5.20 18.50
C PRO A 292 16.67 -6.10 18.86
N LEU A 293 16.45 -7.03 19.78
CA LEU A 293 17.48 -8.01 20.17
C LEU A 293 17.82 -8.88 18.95
N ASP A 294 19.12 -9.09 18.70
CA ASP A 294 19.58 -9.95 17.60
C ASP A 294 19.39 -11.43 17.97
N THR A 295 18.20 -11.94 17.73
CA THR A 295 17.81 -13.32 18.04
C THR A 295 17.15 -13.96 16.83
N ASP A 296 17.26 -15.28 16.69
CA ASP A 296 16.51 -16.04 15.67
C ASP A 296 15.02 -16.22 16.05
N SER A 297 14.50 -15.40 16.98
CA SER A 297 13.10 -15.48 17.42
C SER A 297 12.18 -14.75 16.46
N ASP A 298 11.12 -15.41 16.03
CA ASP A 298 10.04 -14.83 15.22
C ASP A 298 9.28 -13.70 15.94
N ASP A 299 9.47 -13.56 17.26
CA ASP A 299 8.80 -12.55 18.09
C ASP A 299 9.70 -11.36 18.48
N GLN A 300 10.86 -11.19 17.81
CA GLN A 300 11.83 -10.14 18.18
C GLN A 300 11.33 -8.70 17.99
N PHE A 301 10.24 -8.49 17.22
CA PHE A 301 9.66 -7.17 16.99
C PHE A 301 8.31 -6.97 17.70
N GLU A 302 7.32 -7.83 17.38
CA GLU A 302 5.93 -7.63 17.81
C GLU A 302 5.73 -7.89 19.31
N GLY A 303 6.40 -8.89 19.87
CA GLY A 303 6.32 -9.24 21.29
C GLY A 303 6.72 -8.10 22.23
N PRO A 304 7.93 -7.52 22.10
CA PRO A 304 8.34 -6.34 22.85
C PRO A 304 7.39 -5.15 22.65
N ALA A 305 6.92 -4.92 21.42
CA ALA A 305 5.97 -3.84 21.12
C ALA A 305 4.62 -4.05 21.83
N LYS A 306 4.08 -5.27 21.84
CA LYS A 306 2.84 -5.64 22.55
C LYS A 306 2.99 -5.44 24.07
N LYS A 307 4.13 -5.82 24.64
CA LYS A 307 4.42 -5.61 26.08
C LYS A 307 4.45 -4.13 26.43
N LEU A 308 5.16 -3.33 25.63
CA LEU A 308 5.22 -1.87 25.81
C LEU A 308 3.83 -1.23 25.64
N ALA A 309 3.08 -1.59 24.60
CA ALA A 309 1.72 -1.11 24.38
C ALA A 309 0.78 -1.47 25.54
N GLY A 310 0.89 -2.68 26.09
CA GLY A 310 0.13 -3.12 27.26
C GLY A 310 0.42 -2.25 28.50
N TYR A 311 1.69 -1.95 28.76
CA TYR A 311 2.09 -1.04 29.84
C TYR A 311 1.50 0.37 29.63
N LEU A 312 1.69 0.93 28.42
CA LEU A 312 1.26 2.28 28.07
C LEU A 312 -0.27 2.42 28.10
N LYS A 313 -1.01 1.39 27.71
CA LYS A 313 -2.46 1.32 27.85
C LYS A 313 -2.88 1.42 29.33
N GLY A 314 -2.14 0.78 30.24
CA GLY A 314 -2.31 0.92 31.68
C GLY A 314 -2.03 2.35 32.21
N LYS A 315 -1.30 3.16 31.44
CA LYS A 315 -1.05 4.59 31.71
C LYS A 315 -2.04 5.53 30.99
N GLY A 316 -3.04 4.98 30.30
CA GLY A 316 -4.08 5.75 29.61
C GLY A 316 -3.71 6.19 28.19
N CYS A 317 -2.72 5.55 27.56
CA CYS A 317 -2.45 5.77 26.13
C CYS A 317 -3.40 4.96 25.24
N ASP A 318 -3.67 5.50 24.05
CA ASP A 318 -4.40 4.84 22.96
C ASP A 318 -3.73 5.09 21.59
N GLY A 319 -4.39 4.67 20.50
CA GLY A 319 -3.92 4.96 19.14
C GLY A 319 -2.55 4.35 18.81
N PHE A 320 -2.28 3.13 19.27
CA PHE A 320 -0.99 2.47 19.10
C PHE A 320 -0.68 2.18 17.63
N GLN A 321 0.49 2.62 17.17
CA GLN A 321 1.05 2.31 15.86
C GLN A 321 2.44 1.72 16.06
N PHE A 322 2.69 0.56 15.44
CA PHE A 322 3.97 -0.13 15.47
C PHE A 322 4.62 -0.09 14.08
N GLN A 323 5.91 0.20 14.04
CA GLN A 323 6.65 0.42 12.78
C GLN A 323 8.03 -0.22 12.86
N LEU A 324 8.49 -0.76 11.72
CA LEU A 324 9.85 -1.28 11.53
C LEU A 324 10.66 -0.27 10.73
N GLU A 325 11.44 0.57 11.41
CA GLU A 325 12.21 1.64 10.78
C GLU A 325 13.60 1.18 10.34
N SER A 326 14.21 1.92 9.41
CA SER A 326 15.61 1.74 9.05
C SER A 326 16.45 2.79 9.78
N GLY A 327 17.00 2.40 10.93
CA GLY A 327 17.58 3.34 11.90
C GLY A 327 16.51 4.05 12.75
N PRO A 328 16.92 4.76 13.82
CA PRO A 328 15.99 5.42 14.74
C PRO A 328 15.48 6.77 14.20
N GLY A 329 14.25 7.15 14.55
CA GLY A 329 13.74 8.51 14.40
C GLY A 329 13.32 8.90 12.98
N VAL A 330 13.08 7.93 12.10
CA VAL A 330 12.65 8.18 10.72
C VAL A 330 11.26 8.83 10.69
N THR A 331 10.30 8.29 11.43
CA THR A 331 8.91 8.81 11.47
C THR A 331 8.62 9.69 12.70
N GLY A 332 9.48 9.65 13.72
CA GLY A 332 9.31 10.38 14.97
C GLY A 332 9.75 11.85 14.95
N ALA A 333 10.42 12.31 13.88
CA ALA A 333 11.04 13.64 13.80
C ALA A 333 10.10 14.77 13.32
N LYS A 334 8.78 14.69 13.57
CA LYS A 334 7.80 15.69 13.11
C LYS A 334 7.07 16.40 14.24
#